data_AF-A0A938WX58-F1
#
_entry.id   AF-A0A938WX58-F1
#
_cell.length_a   1.000
_cell.length_b   1.000
_cell.length_c   1.000
_cell.angle_alpha   90.00
_cell.angle_beta   90.00
_cell.angle_gamma   90.00
#
_symmetry.space_group_name_H-M   'P 1'
#
loop_
_entity.id
_entity.type
_entity.pdbx_description
1 polymer ?
#
loop_
_entity_poly.entity_id
_entity_poly.type
_entity_poly.pdbx_seq_one_letter_code
_entity_poly.pdbx_strand_id
1 'polypeptide(L)'
;MEAIAASHEGGAGRTAVVQKHLTGERIGYAVRRHDYEGVTFADGESALKHAADVTLTDCVFEWKYPLWYDTDLTARGCTWLEATRAGLWYCKHVDIADSAIDSPKNLRRCTGVTLRNVAFTNGAETLWDCRDVTLDHVTVKGDYFAMNSQDLSIDGLTLVGGYSFDGAKNVTVANTRIVGRDAFWNAQNITVRDSHISGAYVAWNSRNVTFENCTIESLQGLCYVEGLTLRNCRLINSELAFEYSDVDAELVGPVRSIFNPRSGRIVCDGVEELTLDPAFVDPKATEIVTPDGRDLTAR
;
A
#
# COMPACT_ATOMS: atom_id res chain seq x y z
N MET A 1 -17.47 15.28 -33.61
CA MET A 1 -16.21 14.62 -33.19
C MET A 1 -15.08 15.34 -33.88
N GLU A 2 -14.33 16.15 -33.15
CA GLU A 2 -13.02 16.58 -33.61
C GLU A 2 -12.03 15.94 -32.64
N ALA A 3 -11.13 15.12 -33.17
CA ALA A 3 -9.99 14.63 -32.39
C ALA A 3 -9.22 15.85 -31.89
N ILE A 4 -8.74 15.81 -30.64
CA ILE A 4 -7.86 16.86 -30.15
C ILE A 4 -6.57 16.72 -30.94
N ALA A 5 -6.27 17.73 -31.77
CA ALA A 5 -5.12 17.69 -32.65
C ALA A 5 -3.85 17.47 -31.82
N ALA A 6 -3.08 16.42 -32.14
CA ALA A 6 -1.77 16.21 -31.55
C ALA A 6 -0.89 17.43 -31.90
N SER A 7 -0.53 18.22 -30.89
CA SER A 7 0.40 19.34 -31.06
C SER A 7 1.73 18.79 -31.57
N HIS A 8 2.07 19.11 -32.82
CA HIS A 8 3.38 18.78 -33.38
C HIS A 8 4.46 19.58 -32.65
N GLU A 9 5.57 18.93 -32.32
CA GLU A 9 6.75 19.51 -31.69
C GLU A 9 7.16 20.80 -32.43
N GLY A 10 6.90 21.97 -31.84
CA GLY A 10 7.20 23.25 -32.48
C GLY A 10 6.51 24.49 -31.88
N GLY A 11 5.45 24.32 -31.08
CA GLY A 11 4.80 25.44 -30.37
C GLY A 11 5.24 25.52 -28.90
N ALA A 12 5.74 26.67 -28.45
CA ALA A 12 6.20 26.89 -27.07
C ALA A 12 5.07 26.93 -26.01
N GLY A 13 3.80 26.81 -26.41
CA GLY A 13 2.63 26.88 -25.52
C GLY A 13 2.17 25.51 -25.01
N ARG A 14 1.31 25.51 -23.99
CA ARG A 14 0.46 24.35 -23.63
C ARG A 14 -0.90 24.51 -24.32
N THR A 15 -1.53 23.42 -24.71
CA THR A 15 -2.88 23.43 -25.29
C THR A 15 -3.93 23.23 -24.21
N ALA A 16 -4.91 24.12 -24.11
CA ALA A 16 -5.99 24.01 -23.13
C ALA A 16 -7.27 23.41 -23.75
N VAL A 17 -7.91 22.47 -23.03
CA VAL A 17 -9.20 21.87 -23.35
C VAL A 17 -10.11 22.05 -22.14
N VAL A 18 -11.12 22.91 -22.28
CA VAL A 18 -11.94 23.36 -21.15
C VAL A 18 -13.39 22.98 -21.35
N GLN A 19 -14.00 22.39 -20.32
CA GLN A 19 -15.44 22.09 -20.22
C GLN A 19 -15.99 21.33 -21.43
N LYS A 20 -15.29 20.25 -21.80
CA LYS A 20 -15.68 19.36 -22.90
C LYS A 20 -16.18 18.03 -22.39
N HIS A 21 -17.12 17.47 -23.12
CA HIS A 21 -17.53 16.08 -23.00
C HIS A 21 -16.99 15.32 -24.20
N LEU A 22 -15.95 14.53 -23.99
CA LEU A 22 -15.18 13.86 -25.03
C LEU A 22 -15.59 12.38 -25.13
N THR A 23 -15.77 11.92 -26.36
CA THR A 23 -16.08 10.53 -26.69
C THR A 23 -15.17 10.06 -27.83
N GLY A 24 -14.90 8.76 -27.90
CA GLY A 24 -14.09 8.12 -28.93
C GLY A 24 -12.82 7.49 -28.36
N GLU A 25 -12.46 6.32 -28.90
CA GLU A 25 -11.22 5.63 -28.53
C GLU A 25 -10.00 6.53 -28.81
N ARG A 26 -9.12 6.69 -27.80
CA ARG A 26 -7.87 7.46 -27.90
C ARG A 26 -8.04 8.89 -28.41
N ILE A 27 -9.06 9.58 -27.92
CA ILE A 27 -9.38 10.96 -28.33
C ILE A 27 -8.21 11.95 -28.13
N GLY A 28 -7.33 11.70 -27.15
CA GLY A 28 -6.08 12.43 -26.92
C GLY A 28 -4.85 11.53 -27.09
N TYR A 29 -4.81 10.72 -28.15
CA TYR A 29 -3.65 9.89 -28.48
C TYR A 29 -2.39 10.74 -28.65
N ALA A 30 -1.32 10.37 -27.93
CA ALA A 30 0.02 10.96 -28.04
C ALA A 30 0.08 12.48 -27.89
N VAL A 31 -0.91 13.10 -27.23
CA VAL A 31 -0.91 14.54 -26.95
C VAL A 31 0.25 14.91 -26.04
N ARG A 32 0.80 16.11 -26.24
CA ARG A 32 1.93 16.63 -25.46
C ARG A 32 1.63 18.02 -24.94
N ARG A 33 1.98 18.35 -23.69
CA ARG A 33 1.81 19.70 -23.14
C ARG A 33 0.34 20.15 -23.18
N HIS A 34 -0.56 19.37 -22.60
CA HIS A 34 -2.00 19.68 -22.59
C HIS A 34 -2.53 19.92 -21.19
N ASP A 35 -3.45 20.86 -21.07
CA ASP A 35 -4.21 21.15 -19.87
C ASP A 35 -5.68 20.85 -20.14
N TYR A 36 -6.26 19.94 -19.37
CA TYR A 36 -7.68 19.63 -19.41
C TYR A 36 -8.32 20.15 -18.12
N GLU A 37 -9.37 20.97 -18.26
CA GLU A 37 -10.06 21.59 -17.14
C GLU A 37 -11.56 21.35 -17.24
N GLY A 38 -12.15 20.69 -16.24
CA GLY A 38 -13.58 20.38 -16.22
C GLY A 38 -14.01 19.47 -17.37
N VAL A 39 -13.14 18.55 -17.81
CA VAL A 39 -13.40 17.67 -18.96
C VAL A 39 -13.92 16.32 -18.49
N THR A 40 -15.00 15.86 -19.12
CA THR A 40 -15.47 14.48 -18.99
C THR A 40 -14.95 13.66 -20.16
N PHE A 41 -14.15 12.63 -19.85
CA PHE A 41 -13.78 11.56 -20.78
C PHE A 41 -14.82 10.44 -20.66
N ALA A 42 -15.83 10.49 -21.52
CA ALA A 42 -16.95 9.57 -21.58
C ALA A 42 -16.59 8.32 -22.41
N ASP A 43 -17.55 7.75 -23.15
CA ASP A 43 -17.36 6.51 -23.93
C ASP A 43 -16.18 6.59 -24.92
N GLY A 44 -15.24 5.65 -24.77
CA GLY A 44 -14.01 5.55 -25.57
C GLY A 44 -12.84 4.99 -24.75
N GLU A 45 -12.32 3.82 -25.12
CA GLU A 45 -11.19 3.23 -24.39
C GLU A 45 -9.90 4.04 -24.58
N SER A 46 -9.04 4.07 -23.55
CA SER A 46 -7.70 4.64 -23.66
C SER A 46 -7.66 6.09 -24.11
N ALA A 47 -8.55 6.93 -23.55
CA ALA A 47 -8.73 8.33 -23.93
C ALA A 47 -7.41 9.09 -24.10
N LEU A 48 -6.52 9.00 -23.10
CA LEU A 48 -5.14 9.49 -23.17
C LEU A 48 -4.21 8.27 -23.17
N LYS A 49 -3.54 8.07 -24.30
CA LYS A 49 -2.59 6.99 -24.48
C LYS A 49 -1.34 7.52 -25.12
N HIS A 50 -0.17 7.21 -24.55
CA HIS A 50 1.12 7.78 -24.91
C HIS A 50 1.20 9.31 -24.77
N ALA A 51 0.33 9.90 -23.95
CA ALA A 51 0.35 11.31 -23.65
C ALA A 51 1.57 11.67 -22.79
N ALA A 52 2.06 12.91 -22.89
CA ALA A 52 3.06 13.38 -21.95
C ALA A 52 2.95 14.86 -21.61
N ASP A 53 3.37 15.22 -20.40
CA ASP A 53 3.25 16.57 -19.86
C ASP A 53 1.78 17.05 -19.90
N VAL A 54 0.90 16.31 -19.20
CA VAL A 54 -0.54 16.56 -19.16
C VAL A 54 -0.99 16.93 -17.75
N THR A 55 -1.76 18.02 -17.66
CA THR A 55 -2.45 18.42 -16.44
C THR A 55 -3.94 18.18 -16.61
N LEU A 56 -4.56 17.57 -15.61
CA LEU A 56 -5.99 17.29 -15.51
C LEU A 56 -6.50 17.99 -14.25
N THR A 57 -7.47 18.90 -14.40
CA THR A 57 -8.09 19.62 -13.28
C THR A 57 -9.59 19.45 -13.36
N ASP A 58 -10.20 18.97 -12.28
CA ASP A 58 -11.65 18.77 -12.17
C ASP A 58 -12.23 17.88 -13.30
N CYS A 59 -11.41 16.95 -13.81
CA CYS A 59 -11.80 16.02 -14.87
C CYS A 59 -12.49 14.77 -14.32
N VAL A 60 -13.39 14.20 -15.13
CA VAL A 60 -14.11 12.96 -14.82
C VAL A 60 -13.80 11.91 -15.89
N PHE A 61 -13.41 10.72 -15.46
CA PHE A 61 -13.24 9.56 -16.33
C PHE A 61 -14.43 8.61 -16.12
N GLU A 62 -15.15 8.31 -17.18
CA GLU A 62 -16.32 7.41 -17.13
C GLU A 62 -16.07 6.08 -17.85
N TRP A 63 -14.98 5.98 -18.62
CA TRP A 63 -14.71 4.81 -19.46
C TRP A 63 -13.30 4.25 -19.31
N LYS A 64 -13.11 3.03 -19.83
CA LYS A 64 -12.00 2.15 -19.49
C LYS A 64 -10.63 2.68 -19.90
N TYR A 65 -9.64 2.37 -19.06
CA TYR A 65 -8.21 2.51 -19.37
C TYR A 65 -7.73 3.92 -19.72
N PRO A 66 -8.25 4.99 -19.10
CA PRO A 66 -8.12 6.36 -19.61
C PRO A 66 -6.70 6.90 -19.71
N LEU A 67 -5.76 6.42 -18.87
CA LEU A 67 -4.37 6.86 -18.85
C LEU A 67 -3.44 5.66 -19.07
N TRP A 68 -2.73 5.63 -20.20
CA TRP A 68 -2.01 4.42 -20.64
C TRP A 68 -0.69 4.73 -21.35
N TYR A 69 0.44 4.24 -20.82
CA TYR A 69 1.79 4.58 -21.29
C TYR A 69 2.12 6.08 -21.24
N ASP A 70 1.52 6.82 -20.31
CA ASP A 70 1.70 8.26 -20.21
C ASP A 70 2.92 8.63 -19.34
N THR A 71 3.44 9.84 -19.50
CA THR A 71 4.58 10.34 -18.71
C THR A 71 4.38 11.80 -18.30
N ASP A 72 4.75 12.16 -17.07
CA ASP A 72 4.57 13.51 -16.53
C ASP A 72 3.08 13.90 -16.50
N LEU A 73 2.33 13.23 -15.62
CA LEU A 73 0.90 13.45 -15.41
C LEU A 73 0.65 14.14 -14.08
N THR A 74 -0.14 15.21 -14.10
CA THR A 74 -0.69 15.83 -12.89
C THR A 74 -2.21 15.78 -12.95
N ALA A 75 -2.86 15.25 -11.91
CA ALA A 75 -4.32 15.23 -11.79
C ALA A 75 -4.76 15.81 -10.44
N ARG A 76 -5.68 16.79 -10.46
CA ARG A 76 -6.20 17.46 -9.26
C ARG A 76 -7.72 17.58 -9.33
N GLY A 77 -8.42 17.27 -8.24
CA GLY A 77 -9.88 17.34 -8.23
C GLY A 77 -10.56 16.31 -9.14
N CYS A 78 -9.84 15.26 -9.55
CA CYS A 78 -10.32 14.33 -10.57
C CYS A 78 -11.13 13.17 -9.99
N THR A 79 -12.01 12.61 -10.81
CA THR A 79 -12.83 11.45 -10.44
C THR A 79 -12.69 10.31 -11.47
N TRP A 80 -12.40 9.10 -11.00
CA TRP A 80 -12.48 7.87 -11.81
C TRP A 80 -13.71 7.08 -11.35
N LEU A 81 -14.70 6.92 -12.22
CA LEU A 81 -15.92 6.16 -11.91
C LEU A 81 -15.70 4.65 -12.04
N GLU A 82 -16.65 3.85 -11.56
CA GLU A 82 -16.55 2.38 -11.55
C GLU A 82 -16.19 1.77 -12.91
N ALA A 83 -16.85 2.25 -13.98
CA ALA A 83 -16.65 1.77 -15.34
C ALA A 83 -15.24 2.06 -15.88
N THR A 84 -14.49 2.97 -15.26
CA THR A 84 -13.14 3.35 -15.68
C THR A 84 -12.11 2.24 -15.57
N ARG A 85 -12.31 1.27 -14.65
CA ARG A 85 -11.54 0.03 -14.47
C ARG A 85 -10.09 0.07 -15.01
N ALA A 86 -9.11 -0.01 -14.12
CA ALA A 86 -7.70 0.15 -14.46
C ALA A 86 -7.40 1.52 -15.07
N GLY A 87 -7.61 2.57 -14.24
CA GLY A 87 -7.47 3.97 -14.60
C GLY A 87 -6.08 4.38 -15.11
N LEU A 88 -5.02 3.73 -14.64
CA LEU A 88 -3.63 4.04 -14.98
C LEU A 88 -2.81 2.78 -15.21
N TRP A 89 -2.09 2.71 -16.33
CA TRP A 89 -1.20 1.59 -16.64
C TRP A 89 0.09 2.03 -17.34
N TYR A 90 1.24 1.52 -16.87
CA TYR A 90 2.56 1.79 -17.43
C TYR A 90 2.96 3.27 -17.46
N CYS A 91 2.39 4.07 -16.57
CA CYS A 91 2.65 5.51 -16.51
C CYS A 91 3.91 5.83 -15.68
N LYS A 92 4.53 6.96 -15.98
CA LYS A 92 5.72 7.47 -15.26
C LYS A 92 5.51 8.90 -14.77
N HIS A 93 6.00 9.21 -13.58
CA HIS A 93 5.90 10.55 -12.98
C HIS A 93 4.44 11.03 -12.90
N VAL A 94 3.69 10.41 -12.00
CA VAL A 94 2.26 10.64 -11.80
C VAL A 94 2.05 11.34 -10.47
N ASP A 95 1.48 12.54 -10.47
CA ASP A 95 1.05 13.27 -9.26
C ASP A 95 -0.49 13.35 -9.28
N ILE A 96 -1.15 12.71 -8.32
CA ILE A 96 -2.61 12.79 -8.16
C ILE A 96 -2.90 13.39 -6.78
N ALA A 97 -3.72 14.44 -6.76
CA ALA A 97 -4.11 15.09 -5.52
C ALA A 97 -5.62 15.35 -5.45
N ASP A 98 -6.16 15.35 -4.23
CA ASP A 98 -7.52 15.81 -3.92
C ASP A 98 -8.58 15.14 -4.82
N SER A 99 -8.47 13.82 -4.99
CA SER A 99 -9.19 13.07 -6.02
C SER A 99 -9.88 11.82 -5.46
N ALA A 100 -10.94 11.37 -6.15
CA ALA A 100 -11.70 10.17 -5.79
C ALA A 100 -11.59 9.10 -6.89
N ILE A 101 -11.32 7.86 -6.49
CA ILE A 101 -11.16 6.72 -7.39
C ILE A 101 -12.08 5.60 -6.94
N ASP A 102 -13.17 5.41 -7.69
CA ASP A 102 -14.18 4.39 -7.44
C ASP A 102 -14.07 3.20 -8.41
N SER A 103 -12.85 2.88 -8.85
CA SER A 103 -12.62 1.75 -9.76
C SER A 103 -11.48 0.85 -9.28
N PRO A 104 -11.56 -0.46 -9.55
CA PRO A 104 -10.49 -1.40 -9.22
C PRO A 104 -9.36 -1.37 -10.26
N LYS A 105 -8.25 -2.04 -9.93
CA LYS A 105 -7.05 -2.23 -10.77
C LYS A 105 -6.32 -0.93 -11.13
N ASN A 106 -6.43 0.11 -10.31
CA ASN A 106 -5.76 1.37 -10.59
C ASN A 106 -4.24 1.27 -10.39
N LEU A 107 -3.49 2.06 -11.16
CA LEU A 107 -2.03 2.17 -11.06
C LEU A 107 -1.34 0.81 -11.17
N ARG A 108 -1.18 0.35 -12.41
CA ARG A 108 -0.47 -0.90 -12.72
C ARG A 108 0.86 -0.62 -13.38
N ARG A 109 1.94 -1.19 -12.83
CA ARG A 109 3.29 -1.09 -13.40
C ARG A 109 3.74 0.37 -13.65
N CYS A 110 3.37 1.24 -12.72
CA CYS A 110 3.71 2.66 -12.78
C CYS A 110 5.01 2.94 -12.01
N THR A 111 5.70 4.02 -12.34
CA THR A 111 6.93 4.42 -11.63
C THR A 111 6.94 5.90 -11.32
N GLY A 112 7.35 6.29 -10.11
CA GLY A 112 7.32 7.68 -9.66
C GLY A 112 5.88 8.15 -9.49
N VAL A 113 5.16 7.55 -8.54
CA VAL A 113 3.74 7.86 -8.26
C VAL A 113 3.65 8.60 -6.94
N THR A 114 3.00 9.76 -6.92
CA THR A 114 2.66 10.48 -5.69
C THR A 114 1.15 10.67 -5.60
N LEU A 115 0.56 10.22 -4.49
CA LEU A 115 -0.86 10.38 -4.19
C LEU A 115 -1.03 11.21 -2.92
N ARG A 116 -1.76 12.32 -2.97
CA ARG A 116 -2.03 13.18 -1.81
C ARG A 116 -3.53 13.43 -1.64
N ASN A 117 -4.09 13.22 -0.44
CA ASN A 117 -5.53 13.39 -0.19
C ASN A 117 -6.40 12.62 -1.21
N VAL A 118 -6.07 11.34 -1.46
CA VAL A 118 -6.79 10.51 -2.43
C VAL A 118 -7.67 9.48 -1.71
N ALA A 119 -8.90 9.34 -2.17
CA ALA A 119 -9.83 8.34 -1.67
C ALA A 119 -10.10 7.24 -2.72
N PHE A 120 -9.70 6.01 -2.41
CA PHE A 120 -10.07 4.82 -3.16
C PHE A 120 -11.26 4.13 -2.49
N THR A 121 -12.49 4.48 -2.90
CA THR A 121 -13.71 3.81 -2.43
C THR A 121 -13.82 2.38 -2.95
N ASN A 122 -13.14 2.10 -4.07
CA ASN A 122 -12.87 0.77 -4.59
C ASN A 122 -11.39 0.66 -4.98
N GLY A 123 -10.52 0.39 -4.01
CA GLY A 123 -9.08 0.24 -4.19
C GLY A 123 -8.63 -1.17 -4.56
N ALA A 124 -9.55 -2.09 -4.89
CA ALA A 124 -9.20 -3.48 -5.12
C ALA A 124 -8.14 -3.62 -6.23
N GLU A 125 -7.09 -4.38 -5.94
CA GLU A 125 -6.01 -4.69 -6.86
C GLU A 125 -5.25 -3.46 -7.40
N THR A 126 -5.13 -2.40 -6.58
CA THR A 126 -4.49 -1.12 -6.93
C THR A 126 -3.01 -1.10 -6.55
N LEU A 127 -2.18 -0.34 -7.28
CA LEU A 127 -0.74 -0.24 -7.08
C LEU A 127 -0.01 -1.58 -7.22
N TRP A 128 -0.33 -2.40 -8.23
CA TRP A 128 0.47 -3.62 -8.45
C TRP A 128 1.69 -3.33 -9.29
N ASP A 129 2.80 -3.99 -8.92
CA ASP A 129 4.08 -3.96 -9.61
C ASP A 129 4.60 -2.52 -9.83
N CYS A 130 4.30 -1.59 -8.92
CA CYS A 130 4.73 -0.21 -9.01
C CYS A 130 6.07 0.01 -8.30
N ARG A 131 6.76 1.09 -8.66
CA ARG A 131 8.05 1.47 -8.07
C ARG A 131 8.07 2.94 -7.73
N ASP A 132 8.73 3.32 -6.64
CA ASP A 132 8.92 4.72 -6.25
C ASP A 132 7.55 5.39 -6.04
N VAL A 133 6.88 5.00 -4.95
CA VAL A 133 5.51 5.41 -4.63
C VAL A 133 5.49 6.18 -3.32
N THR A 134 4.94 7.39 -3.35
CA THR A 134 4.69 8.22 -2.17
C THR A 134 3.20 8.37 -1.94
N LEU A 135 2.73 8.04 -0.73
CA LEU A 135 1.36 8.23 -0.29
C LEU A 135 1.32 9.20 0.90
N ASP A 136 0.43 10.19 0.82
CA ASP A 136 0.23 11.20 1.85
C ASP A 136 -1.29 11.39 2.06
N HIS A 137 -1.81 11.03 3.23
CA HIS A 137 -3.25 11.12 3.56
C HIS A 137 -4.14 10.39 2.53
N VAL A 138 -3.99 9.08 2.42
CA VAL A 138 -4.74 8.24 1.46
C VAL A 138 -5.72 7.32 2.18
N THR A 139 -6.94 7.19 1.66
CA THR A 139 -7.93 6.23 2.17
C THR A 139 -8.22 5.16 1.14
N VAL A 140 -8.29 3.90 1.57
CA VAL A 140 -8.44 2.74 0.69
C VAL A 140 -9.44 1.75 1.25
N LYS A 141 -10.41 1.36 0.43
CA LYS A 141 -11.23 0.17 0.65
C LYS A 141 -10.99 -0.82 -0.50
N GLY A 142 -10.32 -1.93 -0.24
CA GLY A 142 -10.10 -2.96 -1.26
C GLY A 142 -8.96 -3.92 -0.95
N ASP A 143 -9.05 -5.12 -1.51
CA ASP A 143 -8.06 -6.18 -1.32
C ASP A 143 -6.85 -6.02 -2.25
N TYR A 144 -5.73 -6.66 -1.88
CA TYR A 144 -4.50 -6.70 -2.67
C TYR A 144 -3.93 -5.32 -3.01
N PHE A 145 -4.08 -4.34 -2.12
CA PHE A 145 -3.47 -3.03 -2.32
C PHE A 145 -1.94 -3.14 -2.27
N ALA A 146 -1.25 -2.52 -3.23
CA ALA A 146 0.22 -2.44 -3.30
C ALA A 146 0.98 -3.77 -3.51
N MET A 147 0.34 -4.79 -4.10
CA MET A 147 0.99 -6.09 -4.37
C MET A 147 2.24 -5.96 -5.26
N ASN A 148 3.33 -6.64 -4.88
CA ASN A 148 4.63 -6.67 -5.57
C ASN A 148 5.25 -5.29 -5.85
N SER A 149 4.74 -4.24 -5.22
CA SER A 149 5.31 -2.91 -5.37
C SER A 149 6.56 -2.76 -4.53
N GLN A 150 7.44 -1.85 -4.96
CA GLN A 150 8.68 -1.60 -4.26
C GLN A 150 9.04 -0.13 -4.13
N ASP A 151 9.83 0.18 -3.11
CA ASP A 151 10.30 1.53 -2.81
C ASP A 151 9.10 2.45 -2.51
N LEU A 152 8.42 2.20 -1.37
CA LEU A 152 7.21 2.89 -0.95
C LEU A 152 7.46 3.74 0.30
N SER A 153 6.97 4.98 0.29
CA SER A 153 6.89 5.87 1.44
C SER A 153 5.45 6.26 1.69
N ILE A 154 4.93 5.95 2.87
CA ILE A 154 3.51 6.06 3.19
C ILE A 154 3.35 6.78 4.52
N ASP A 155 2.59 7.87 4.51
CA ASP A 155 2.18 8.61 5.70
C ASP A 155 0.67 8.87 5.67
N GLY A 156 -0.02 8.63 6.80
CA GLY A 156 -1.45 8.90 6.93
C GLY A 156 -2.37 7.98 6.11
N LEU A 157 -2.05 6.68 5.98
CA LEU A 157 -2.91 5.72 5.29
C LEU A 157 -4.04 5.20 6.20
N THR A 158 -5.27 5.14 5.69
CA THR A 158 -6.35 4.33 6.27
C THR A 158 -6.78 3.27 5.27
N LEU A 159 -6.59 2.00 5.59
CA LEU A 159 -6.84 0.88 4.69
C LEU A 159 -7.80 -0.13 5.32
N VAL A 160 -8.85 -0.49 4.57
CA VAL A 160 -9.74 -1.62 4.88
C VAL A 160 -9.72 -2.61 3.71
N GLY A 161 -9.13 -3.79 3.93
CA GLY A 161 -8.97 -4.82 2.90
C GLY A 161 -7.90 -5.86 3.25
N GLY A 162 -8.02 -7.05 2.69
CA GLY A 162 -7.06 -8.15 2.87
C GLY A 162 -5.89 -8.08 1.89
N TYR A 163 -4.84 -8.87 2.17
CA TYR A 163 -3.67 -9.04 1.30
C TYR A 163 -2.95 -7.74 0.92
N SER A 164 -3.02 -6.73 1.80
CA SER A 164 -2.29 -5.47 1.57
C SER A 164 -0.78 -5.70 1.62
N PHE A 165 -0.05 -5.11 0.67
CA PHE A 165 1.40 -5.19 0.55
C PHE A 165 1.99 -6.59 0.35
N ASP A 166 1.22 -7.53 -0.20
CA ASP A 166 1.74 -8.87 -0.52
C ASP A 166 2.90 -8.79 -1.53
N GLY A 167 4.03 -9.39 -1.20
CA GLY A 167 5.25 -9.37 -2.02
C GLY A 167 5.97 -8.02 -2.07
N ALA A 168 5.55 -7.03 -1.29
CA ALA A 168 6.10 -5.68 -1.34
C ALA A 168 7.52 -5.62 -0.78
N LYS A 169 8.34 -4.70 -1.31
CA LYS A 169 9.75 -4.55 -0.91
C LYS A 169 10.14 -3.11 -0.63
N ASN A 170 10.97 -2.88 0.39
CA ASN A 170 11.47 -1.55 0.77
C ASN A 170 10.30 -0.58 1.02
N VAL A 171 9.52 -0.86 2.08
CA VAL A 171 8.31 -0.10 2.41
C VAL A 171 8.51 0.59 3.75
N THR A 172 8.24 1.89 3.79
CA THR A 172 8.13 2.68 5.02
C THR A 172 6.70 3.17 5.20
N VAL A 173 6.13 2.93 6.37
CA VAL A 173 4.74 3.30 6.71
C VAL A 173 4.73 4.03 8.05
N ALA A 174 4.02 5.15 8.13
CA ALA A 174 3.83 5.93 9.34
C ALA A 174 2.37 6.38 9.52
N ASN A 175 1.96 6.66 10.76
CA ASN A 175 0.68 7.27 11.12
C ASN A 175 -0.54 6.60 10.44
N THR A 176 -0.55 5.27 10.42
CA THR A 176 -1.43 4.49 9.56
C THR A 176 -2.37 3.58 10.35
N ARG A 177 -3.55 3.31 9.80
CA ARG A 177 -4.49 2.30 10.29
C ARG A 177 -4.81 1.29 9.20
N ILE A 178 -4.52 0.02 9.46
CA ILE A 178 -4.81 -1.11 8.55
C ILE A 178 -5.77 -2.07 9.25
N VAL A 179 -6.87 -2.39 8.58
CA VAL A 179 -7.84 -3.39 9.00
C VAL A 179 -8.06 -4.36 7.85
N GLY A 180 -7.72 -5.63 8.04
CA GLY A 180 -7.75 -6.60 6.96
C GLY A 180 -7.60 -8.02 7.45
N ARG A 181 -7.59 -8.98 6.53
CA ARG A 181 -7.19 -10.35 6.86
C ARG A 181 -5.67 -10.49 6.92
N ASP A 182 -4.98 -9.94 5.92
CA ASP A 182 -3.54 -10.11 5.74
C ASP A 182 -2.90 -8.75 5.44
N ALA A 183 -1.70 -8.54 5.99
CA ALA A 183 -0.89 -7.36 5.70
C ALA A 183 0.58 -7.76 5.67
N PHE A 184 1.32 -7.28 4.66
CA PHE A 184 2.75 -7.55 4.48
C PHE A 184 3.08 -9.03 4.36
N TRP A 185 2.27 -9.82 3.65
CA TRP A 185 2.63 -11.21 3.34
C TRP A 185 3.80 -11.21 2.34
N ASN A 186 4.78 -12.13 2.49
CA ASN A 186 5.88 -12.34 1.55
C ASN A 186 6.73 -11.07 1.33
N ALA A 187 6.73 -10.18 2.32
CA ALA A 187 7.27 -8.85 2.19
C ALA A 187 8.74 -8.81 2.66
N GLN A 188 9.49 -7.83 2.16
CA GLN A 188 10.91 -7.69 2.48
C GLN A 188 11.29 -6.24 2.78
N ASN A 189 12.09 -6.02 3.82
CA ASN A 189 12.57 -4.70 4.24
C ASN A 189 11.40 -3.73 4.49
N ILE A 190 10.61 -4.05 5.50
CA ILE A 190 9.40 -3.31 5.87
C ILE A 190 9.66 -2.58 7.19
N THR A 191 9.28 -1.32 7.26
CA THR A 191 9.29 -0.57 8.51
C THR A 191 7.98 0.16 8.71
N VAL A 192 7.32 -0.09 9.83
CA VAL A 192 6.03 0.50 10.19
C VAL A 192 6.16 1.22 11.52
N ARG A 193 5.70 2.48 11.56
CA ARG A 193 5.82 3.37 12.73
C ARG A 193 4.47 3.95 13.13
N ASP A 194 4.26 4.12 14.43
CA ASP A 194 3.15 4.91 14.99
C ASP A 194 1.78 4.52 14.40
N SER A 195 1.55 3.21 14.27
CA SER A 195 0.44 2.67 13.47
C SER A 195 -0.36 1.61 14.21
N HIS A 196 -1.58 1.37 13.74
CA HIS A 196 -2.46 0.32 14.23
C HIS A 196 -2.79 -0.68 13.13
N ILE A 197 -2.51 -1.96 13.36
CA ILE A 197 -2.80 -3.04 12.43
C ILE A 197 -3.71 -4.05 13.12
N SER A 198 -4.85 -4.37 12.49
CA SER A 198 -5.71 -5.47 12.91
C SER A 198 -5.90 -6.42 11.74
N GLY A 199 -5.44 -7.65 11.88
CA GLY A 199 -5.63 -8.68 10.88
C GLY A 199 -5.09 -10.05 11.24
N ALA A 200 -5.65 -11.09 10.63
CA ALA A 200 -5.34 -12.48 10.96
C ALA A 200 -3.85 -12.84 10.77
N TYR A 201 -3.25 -12.44 9.64
CA TYR A 201 -1.91 -12.88 9.21
C TYR A 201 -1.02 -11.68 8.87
N VAL A 202 -0.48 -11.04 9.90
CA VAL A 202 0.41 -9.87 9.74
C VAL A 202 1.85 -10.35 9.53
N ALA A 203 2.53 -9.79 8.53
CA ALA A 203 3.95 -10.03 8.21
C ALA A 203 4.34 -11.48 7.90
N TRP A 204 3.39 -12.34 7.49
CA TRP A 204 3.67 -13.74 7.21
C TRP A 204 4.75 -13.96 6.15
N ASN A 205 5.60 -14.97 6.32
CA ASN A 205 6.65 -15.38 5.38
C ASN A 205 7.55 -14.22 4.92
N SER A 206 7.88 -13.31 5.83
CA SER A 206 8.56 -12.06 5.48
C SER A 206 10.00 -12.02 5.98
N ARG A 207 10.76 -11.03 5.50
CA ARG A 207 12.16 -10.82 5.88
C ARG A 207 12.45 -9.37 6.20
N ASN A 208 13.19 -9.10 7.28
CA ASN A 208 13.57 -7.77 7.74
C ASN A 208 12.34 -6.87 7.92
N VAL A 209 11.53 -7.19 8.94
CA VAL A 209 10.30 -6.44 9.25
C VAL A 209 10.47 -5.77 10.61
N THR A 210 10.26 -4.47 10.65
CA THR A 210 10.39 -3.65 11.86
C THR A 210 9.09 -2.93 12.15
N PHE A 211 8.60 -3.06 13.39
CA PHE A 211 7.50 -2.29 13.93
C PHE A 211 7.99 -1.43 15.09
N GLU A 212 7.70 -0.13 15.06
CA GLU A 212 8.04 0.82 16.12
C GLU A 212 6.76 1.54 16.56
N ASN A 213 6.50 1.62 17.87
CA ASN A 213 5.33 2.30 18.44
C ASN A 213 3.98 1.82 17.87
N CYS A 214 3.90 0.55 17.46
CA CYS A 214 2.70 0.01 16.84
C CYS A 214 1.77 -0.70 17.84
N THR A 215 0.48 -0.72 17.54
CA THR A 215 -0.48 -1.65 18.15
C THR A 215 -0.92 -2.66 17.11
N ILE A 216 -0.77 -3.94 17.41
CA ILE A 216 -1.06 -5.04 16.49
C ILE A 216 -2.06 -5.99 17.16
N GLU A 217 -3.09 -6.36 16.41
CA GLU A 217 -4.05 -7.40 16.76
C GLU A 217 -4.07 -8.46 15.67
N SER A 218 -3.93 -9.74 16.04
CA SER A 218 -3.79 -10.81 15.04
C SER A 218 -4.14 -12.21 15.51
N LEU A 219 -4.67 -13.06 14.63
CA LEU A 219 -4.93 -14.47 14.96
C LEU A 219 -3.66 -15.34 14.92
N GLN A 220 -2.83 -15.15 13.91
CA GLN A 220 -1.54 -15.79 13.76
C GLN A 220 -0.63 -14.71 13.20
N GLY A 221 -0.20 -13.76 14.03
CA GLY A 221 0.61 -12.64 13.57
C GLY A 221 2.09 -12.99 13.60
N LEU A 222 2.86 -12.36 12.72
CA LEU A 222 4.31 -12.31 12.82
C LEU A 222 4.97 -13.70 12.73
N CYS A 223 4.39 -14.62 11.96
CA CYS A 223 4.90 -15.97 11.77
C CYS A 223 5.81 -16.07 10.53
N TYR A 224 6.77 -16.98 10.58
CA TYR A 224 7.72 -17.30 9.53
C TYR A 224 8.55 -16.09 9.09
N VAL A 225 8.94 -15.23 10.04
CA VAL A 225 9.69 -14.00 9.77
C VAL A 225 11.17 -14.16 10.08
N GLU A 226 12.03 -13.89 9.09
CA GLU A 226 13.48 -13.78 9.27
C GLU A 226 13.85 -12.32 9.56
N GLY A 227 14.42 -12.04 10.74
CA GLY A 227 14.77 -10.67 11.12
C GLY A 227 13.55 -9.82 11.46
N LEU A 228 12.78 -10.24 12.48
CA LEU A 228 11.64 -9.48 13.00
C LEU A 228 12.08 -8.60 14.16
N THR A 229 11.76 -7.32 14.09
CA THR A 229 12.04 -6.35 15.16
C THR A 229 10.76 -5.66 15.61
N LEU A 230 10.52 -5.63 16.92
CA LEU A 230 9.46 -4.83 17.53
C LEU A 230 10.04 -3.94 18.61
N ARG A 231 9.67 -2.66 18.60
CA ARG A 231 10.06 -1.67 19.61
C ARG A 231 8.85 -0.90 20.09
N ASN A 232 8.66 -0.83 21.41
CA ASN A 232 7.56 -0.11 22.04
C ASN A 232 6.19 -0.50 21.42
N CYS A 233 6.01 -1.78 21.11
CA CYS A 233 4.80 -2.28 20.45
C CYS A 233 3.84 -2.91 21.46
N ARG A 234 2.54 -2.85 21.19
CA ARG A 234 1.51 -3.59 21.93
C ARG A 234 0.95 -4.69 21.03
N LEU A 235 0.92 -5.92 21.53
CA LEU A 235 0.23 -7.04 20.87
C LEU A 235 -1.06 -7.31 21.65
N ILE A 236 -2.20 -6.84 21.13
CA ILE A 236 -3.50 -6.97 21.79
C ILE A 236 -4.27 -8.13 21.17
N ASN A 237 -4.84 -9.01 22.00
CA ASN A 237 -5.59 -10.20 21.58
C ASN A 237 -4.86 -11.08 20.54
N SER A 238 -3.52 -11.02 20.49
CA SER A 238 -2.76 -11.75 19.48
C SER A 238 -2.60 -13.22 19.87
N GLU A 239 -3.12 -14.11 19.02
CA GLU A 239 -2.97 -15.56 19.19
C GLU A 239 -1.81 -16.08 18.32
N LEU A 240 -1.23 -17.22 18.74
CA LEU A 240 -0.26 -18.01 17.99
C LEU A 240 0.87 -17.19 17.33
N ALA A 241 1.34 -16.14 18.00
CA ALA A 241 2.30 -15.22 17.42
C ALA A 241 3.71 -15.82 17.39
N PHE A 242 4.50 -15.35 16.42
CA PHE A 242 5.95 -15.61 16.29
C PHE A 242 6.38 -16.97 15.77
N GLU A 243 5.46 -17.83 15.32
CA GLU A 243 5.80 -19.18 14.87
C GLU A 243 6.98 -19.18 13.88
N TYR A 244 8.03 -19.94 14.18
CA TYR A 244 9.27 -20.07 13.41
C TYR A 244 9.99 -18.77 13.03
N SER A 245 9.79 -17.69 13.79
CA SER A 245 10.41 -16.39 13.53
C SER A 245 11.69 -16.16 14.34
N ASP A 246 12.63 -15.38 13.79
CA ASP A 246 13.75 -14.82 14.54
C ASP A 246 13.34 -13.45 15.08
N VAL A 247 13.20 -13.34 16.40
CA VAL A 247 12.50 -12.22 17.03
C VAL A 247 13.44 -11.39 17.87
N ASP A 248 13.40 -10.08 17.69
CA ASP A 248 13.95 -9.10 18.61
C ASP A 248 12.83 -8.13 18.99
N ALA A 249 12.18 -8.38 20.13
CA ALA A 249 10.96 -7.68 20.51
C ALA A 249 11.05 -7.04 21.90
N GLU A 250 10.70 -5.76 21.96
CA GLU A 250 10.41 -5.03 23.19
C GLU A 250 8.95 -4.58 23.16
N LEU A 251 8.12 -5.30 23.93
CA LEU A 251 6.67 -5.14 23.95
C LEU A 251 6.22 -4.43 25.23
N VAL A 252 5.13 -3.69 25.12
CA VAL A 252 4.48 -2.99 26.24
C VAL A 252 3.23 -3.75 26.63
N GLY A 253 3.14 -4.19 27.89
CA GLY A 253 2.02 -4.97 28.39
C GLY A 253 2.20 -6.49 28.25
N PRO A 254 1.21 -7.26 28.74
CA PRO A 254 1.19 -8.70 28.57
C PRO A 254 0.86 -9.10 27.13
N VAL A 255 1.33 -10.27 26.72
CA VAL A 255 1.04 -10.89 25.43
C VAL A 255 0.12 -12.09 25.67
N ARG A 256 -0.91 -12.23 24.84
CA ARG A 256 -1.85 -13.36 24.94
C ARG A 256 -1.18 -14.69 24.62
N SER A 257 -0.56 -14.83 23.45
CA SER A 257 0.05 -16.10 23.04
C SER A 257 1.40 -15.91 22.36
N ILE A 258 2.37 -16.76 22.72
CA ILE A 258 3.63 -16.96 22.00
C ILE A 258 3.72 -18.43 21.63
N PHE A 259 3.99 -18.71 20.34
CA PHE A 259 3.95 -20.05 19.81
C PHE A 259 5.22 -20.35 18.99
N ASN A 260 6.06 -21.26 19.49
CA ASN A 260 7.22 -21.83 18.79
C ASN A 260 8.07 -20.81 17.98
N PRO A 261 8.56 -19.70 18.59
CA PRO A 261 9.56 -18.86 17.95
C PRO A 261 10.82 -19.67 17.65
N ARG A 262 11.48 -19.35 16.52
CA ARG A 262 12.70 -20.04 16.09
C ARG A 262 13.90 -19.64 16.95
N SER A 263 14.05 -18.34 17.19
CA SER A 263 15.14 -17.81 18.00
C SER A 263 14.89 -16.36 18.44
N GLY A 264 15.73 -15.86 19.35
CA GLY A 264 15.88 -14.44 19.63
C GLY A 264 15.46 -14.04 21.04
N ARG A 265 14.96 -12.82 21.22
CA ARG A 265 14.60 -12.26 22.52
C ARG A 265 13.28 -11.52 22.48
N ILE A 266 12.40 -11.82 23.43
CA ILE A 266 11.09 -11.19 23.60
C ILE A 266 10.99 -10.66 25.02
N VAL A 267 10.90 -9.33 25.14
CA VAL A 267 10.62 -8.64 26.42
C VAL A 267 9.15 -8.27 26.46
N CYS A 268 8.44 -8.69 27.51
CA CYS A 268 7.04 -8.33 27.74
C CYS A 268 6.66 -8.44 29.22
N ASP A 269 5.57 -7.82 29.66
CA ASP A 269 5.20 -7.80 31.08
C ASP A 269 4.66 -9.16 31.58
N GLY A 270 4.28 -10.03 30.64
CA GLY A 270 3.80 -11.37 30.90
C GLY A 270 3.32 -12.05 29.63
N VAL A 271 3.10 -13.35 29.71
CA VAL A 271 2.53 -14.16 28.63
C VAL A 271 1.34 -14.92 29.22
N GLU A 272 0.21 -15.05 28.54
CA GLU A 272 -0.89 -15.89 29.04
C GLU A 272 -0.61 -17.35 28.64
N GLU A 273 -0.50 -17.61 27.34
CA GLU A 273 -0.23 -18.91 26.75
C GLU A 273 1.15 -18.96 26.08
N LEU A 274 2.00 -19.88 26.52
CA LEU A 274 3.33 -20.08 25.97
C LEU A 274 3.48 -21.52 25.50
N THR A 275 3.79 -21.69 24.21
CA THR A 275 4.13 -22.99 23.62
C THR A 275 5.55 -22.95 23.08
N LEU A 276 6.40 -23.83 23.62
CA LEU A 276 7.76 -24.11 23.16
C LEU A 276 7.92 -25.63 23.06
N ASP A 277 7.57 -26.20 21.91
CA ASP A 277 7.62 -27.63 21.68
C ASP A 277 8.99 -28.06 21.13
N PRO A 278 9.78 -28.85 21.88
CA PRO A 278 11.10 -29.32 21.47
C PRO A 278 11.11 -30.19 20.20
N ALA A 279 9.95 -30.71 19.77
CA ALA A 279 9.82 -31.43 18.51
C ALA A 279 9.92 -30.50 17.29
N PHE A 280 9.66 -29.20 17.47
CA PHE A 280 9.56 -28.22 16.39
C PHE A 280 10.60 -27.10 16.50
N VAL A 281 11.00 -26.70 17.70
CA VAL A 281 11.98 -25.62 17.94
C VAL A 281 12.98 -26.01 19.03
N ASP A 282 14.11 -25.29 19.14
CA ASP A 282 14.96 -25.35 20.35
C ASP A 282 14.42 -24.33 21.37
N PRO A 283 13.82 -24.74 22.50
CA PRO A 283 13.30 -23.81 23.49
C PRO A 283 14.35 -22.87 24.09
N LYS A 284 15.64 -23.24 24.03
CA LYS A 284 16.75 -22.40 24.55
C LYS A 284 17.20 -21.33 23.57
N ALA A 285 16.79 -21.42 22.31
CA ALA A 285 17.17 -20.45 21.28
C ALA A 285 16.40 -19.12 21.42
N THR A 286 15.32 -19.10 22.22
CA THR A 286 14.51 -17.89 22.46
C THR A 286 14.49 -17.54 23.94
N GLU A 287 14.97 -16.33 24.28
CA GLU A 287 14.85 -15.74 25.60
C GLU A 287 13.51 -14.99 25.70
N ILE A 288 12.67 -15.37 26.66
CA ILE A 288 11.39 -14.67 26.92
C ILE A 288 11.44 -14.17 28.36
N VAL A 289 11.50 -12.86 28.54
CA VAL A 289 11.75 -12.24 29.85
C VAL A 289 10.85 -11.04 30.10
N THR A 290 10.70 -10.69 31.37
CA THR A 290 10.14 -9.40 31.77
C THR A 290 11.16 -8.27 31.67
N PRO A 291 10.73 -6.99 31.73
CA PRO A 291 11.65 -5.85 31.72
C PRO A 291 12.70 -5.85 32.84
N ASP A 292 12.40 -6.43 34.01
CA ASP A 292 13.31 -6.62 35.13
C ASP A 292 14.18 -7.89 35.02
N GLY A 293 14.08 -8.64 33.92
CA GLY A 293 14.94 -9.77 33.59
C GLY A 293 14.49 -11.12 34.14
N ARG A 294 13.24 -11.25 34.61
CA ARG A 294 12.69 -12.55 35.04
C ARG A 294 12.36 -13.39 33.82
N ASP A 295 12.88 -14.61 33.79
CA ASP A 295 12.58 -15.63 32.77
C ASP A 295 11.11 -16.07 32.84
N LEU A 296 10.42 -15.99 31.70
CA LEU A 296 9.02 -16.39 31.53
C LEU A 296 8.85 -17.79 30.95
N THR A 297 9.95 -18.45 30.57
CA THR A 297 9.96 -19.84 30.07
C THR A 297 9.95 -20.87 31.20
N ALA A 298 10.43 -20.50 32.39
CA ALA A 298 10.64 -21.38 33.54
C ALA A 298 9.39 -21.57 34.44
N ARG A 299 8.20 -21.75 33.84
CA ARG A 299 6.94 -21.95 34.60
C ARG A 299 6.89 -23.26 35.38
#